data_AF-A0A6N7HEN1-F1
#
_entry.id   AF-A0A6N7HEN1-F1
#
_cell.length_a   1.000
_cell.length_b   1.000
_cell.length_c   1.000
_cell.angle_alpha   90.00
_cell.angle_beta   90.00
_cell.angle_gamma   90.00
#
_symmetry.space_group_name_H-M   'P 1'
#
loop_
_entity.id
_entity.type
_entity.pdbx_description
1 polymer ?
#
loop_
_entity_poly.entity_id
_entity_poly.type
_entity_poly.pdbx_seq_one_letter_code
_entity_poly.pdbx_strand_id
1 'polypeptide(L)'
;MKYRRIAATALAGAAALTSFAATGSAAATGAHHPNPAPAHHHRPAPAFVQVLSPRPGDRTGVAGTNWVVDFNAVFPTGTSGYTTAQLTGPGAHADAAPLPGSFGPGRDEHLPGVVVLASTTTAFSGAGTNLANLFNITALTDTSRRTTTVQDTWIVGAPLFGTDVASTLTIAVVADLDHNGVYDDAPATVPDAGNDNRVDAADLRQLGVASNIATIRFHINGDVTP
;
A
#
# COMPACT_ATOMS: atom_id res chain seq x y z
N MET A 1 9.36 -45.60 27.95
CA MET A 1 9.97 -44.41 28.55
C MET A 1 8.86 -43.46 29.00
N LYS A 2 8.90 -43.01 30.26
CA LYS A 2 7.88 -42.21 30.95
C LYS A 2 8.28 -40.74 30.93
N TYR A 3 7.40 -39.82 30.52
CA TYR A 3 7.38 -38.40 30.95
C TYR A 3 5.91 -37.94 30.95
N ARG A 4 5.21 -38.07 32.09
CA ARG A 4 4.94 -37.06 33.14
C ARG A 4 4.18 -35.82 32.63
N ARG A 5 2.88 -35.81 32.97
CA ARG A 5 1.97 -34.65 33.00
C ARG A 5 2.42 -33.65 34.07
N ILE A 6 2.29 -32.35 33.80
CA ILE A 6 2.04 -31.33 34.82
C ILE A 6 0.93 -30.42 34.28
N ALA A 7 -0.21 -30.45 34.96
CA ALA A 7 -1.24 -29.42 34.91
C ALA A 7 -1.00 -28.48 36.09
N ALA A 8 -1.27 -27.18 35.93
CA ALA A 8 -1.52 -26.28 37.04
C ALA A 8 -2.61 -25.29 36.64
N THR A 9 -3.60 -25.20 37.52
CA THR A 9 -4.88 -24.51 37.38
C THR A 9 -4.87 -23.25 38.25
N ALA A 10 -5.68 -22.27 37.84
CA ALA A 10 -6.38 -21.27 38.65
C ALA A 10 -5.59 -20.09 39.27
N LEU A 11 -6.09 -18.87 39.06
CA LEU A 11 -6.93 -18.21 40.08
C LEU A 11 -7.72 -17.03 39.50
N ALA A 12 -8.95 -16.90 39.98
CA ALA A 12 -9.89 -15.82 39.73
C ALA A 12 -9.55 -14.55 40.53
N GLY A 13 -10.06 -13.41 40.09
CA GLY A 13 -10.04 -12.15 40.85
C GLY A 13 -11.07 -11.16 40.33
N ALA A 14 -12.29 -11.25 40.84
CA ALA A 14 -13.34 -10.24 40.69
C ALA A 14 -13.16 -9.15 41.77
N ALA A 15 -13.38 -7.88 41.41
CA ALA A 15 -13.75 -6.84 42.38
C ALA A 15 -14.59 -5.75 41.68
N ALA A 16 -15.90 -5.83 41.89
CA ALA A 16 -16.82 -4.72 41.72
C ALA A 16 -16.56 -3.67 42.81
N LEU A 17 -16.67 -2.38 42.47
CA LEU A 17 -16.82 -1.32 43.45
C LEU A 17 -17.88 -0.32 43.00
N THR A 18 -18.74 -0.07 43.96
CA THR A 18 -20.06 0.54 43.93
C THR A 18 -20.04 2.06 43.82
N SER A 19 -21.14 2.53 43.24
CA SER A 19 -21.69 3.87 43.18
C SER A 19 -21.58 4.72 44.46
N PHE A 20 -21.23 5.99 44.28
CA PHE A 20 -21.69 7.09 45.13
C PHE A 20 -22.57 8.04 44.30
N ALA A 21 -23.83 8.13 44.69
CA ALA A 21 -24.72 9.20 44.30
C ALA A 21 -24.41 10.43 45.18
N ALA A 22 -24.18 11.57 44.54
CA ALA A 22 -24.20 12.87 45.20
C ALA A 22 -25.21 13.76 44.46
N THR A 23 -26.36 13.95 45.09
CA THR A 23 -27.33 14.98 44.76
C THR A 23 -26.75 16.35 45.10
N GLY A 24 -26.56 17.18 44.08
CA GLY A 24 -26.06 18.55 44.21
C GLY A 24 -26.79 19.47 43.23
N SER A 25 -27.40 20.51 43.81
CA SER A 25 -28.34 21.48 43.27
C SER A 25 -28.01 22.07 41.89
N ALA A 26 -29.03 22.11 41.02
CA ALA A 26 -29.00 22.85 39.76
C ALA A 26 -29.01 24.36 40.02
N ALA A 27 -27.89 25.03 39.73
CA ALA A 27 -27.85 26.48 39.53
C ALA A 27 -27.90 26.74 38.02
N ALA A 28 -29.02 27.30 37.55
CA ALA A 28 -29.17 27.78 36.18
C ALA A 28 -28.22 28.98 35.97
N THR A 29 -27.04 28.69 35.43
CA THR A 29 -26.18 29.70 34.83
C THR A 29 -26.42 29.64 33.33
N GLY A 30 -26.89 30.76 32.77
CA GLY A 30 -27.05 30.92 31.33
C GLY A 30 -25.71 30.83 30.64
N ALA A 31 -25.36 29.63 30.19
CA ALA A 31 -24.21 29.40 29.33
C ALA A 31 -24.54 29.96 27.95
N HIS A 32 -23.86 31.06 27.61
CA HIS A 32 -23.73 31.59 26.27
C HIS A 32 -23.25 30.43 25.36
N HIS A 33 -24.15 29.86 24.55
CA HIS A 33 -23.78 28.83 23.59
C HIS A 33 -22.68 29.39 22.68
N PRO A 34 -21.43 28.87 22.74
CA PRO A 34 -20.50 29.10 21.67
C PRO A 34 -21.12 28.43 20.46
N ASN A 35 -21.44 29.22 19.44
CA ASN A 35 -21.79 28.70 18.14
C ASN A 35 -20.72 27.67 17.77
N PRO A 36 -21.02 26.38 17.56
CA PRO A 36 -20.00 25.43 17.15
C PRO A 36 -19.42 25.97 15.84
N ALA A 37 -18.14 26.36 15.89
CA ALA A 37 -17.40 26.65 14.69
C ALA A 37 -17.61 25.46 13.75
N PRO A 38 -17.92 25.68 12.46
CA PRO A 38 -18.12 24.59 11.53
C PRO A 38 -16.93 23.64 11.68
N ALA A 39 -17.21 22.38 12.00
CA ALA A 39 -16.20 21.34 12.05
C ALA A 39 -15.54 21.36 10.67
N HIS A 40 -14.35 21.94 10.58
CA HIS A 40 -13.53 21.81 9.40
C HIS A 40 -13.21 20.34 9.32
N HIS A 41 -13.95 19.60 8.49
CA HIS A 41 -13.51 18.30 8.02
C HIS A 41 -12.14 18.53 7.42
N HIS A 42 -11.10 18.26 8.22
CA HIS A 42 -9.73 18.26 7.77
C HIS A 42 -9.64 17.06 6.85
N ARG A 43 -9.96 17.27 5.57
CA ARG A 43 -9.68 16.28 4.55
C ARG A 43 -8.16 16.08 4.63
N PRO A 44 -7.68 14.88 4.98
CA PRO A 44 -6.25 14.61 5.01
C PRO A 44 -5.66 15.06 3.68
N ALA A 45 -4.47 15.67 3.71
CA ALA A 45 -3.78 15.99 2.47
C ALA A 45 -3.68 14.70 1.63
N PRO A 46 -3.94 14.75 0.32
CA PRO A 46 -3.88 13.54 -0.49
C PRO A 46 -2.46 12.95 -0.43
N ALA A 47 -2.37 11.62 -0.52
CA ALA A 47 -1.11 10.94 -0.74
C ALA A 47 -0.50 11.37 -2.10
N PHE A 48 0.77 11.08 -2.32
CA PHE A 48 1.44 11.41 -3.58
C PHE A 48 2.40 10.31 -3.99
N VAL A 49 2.43 9.98 -5.28
CA VAL A 49 3.31 8.95 -5.86
C VAL A 49 4.27 9.61 -6.84
N GLN A 50 5.57 9.34 -6.64
CA GLN A 50 6.65 9.74 -7.54
C GLN A 50 7.39 8.50 -8.05
N VAL A 51 7.32 8.24 -9.35
CA VAL A 51 8.11 7.18 -9.99
C VAL A 51 9.53 7.69 -10.27
N LEU A 52 10.52 6.93 -9.83
CA LEU A 52 11.94 7.19 -10.04
C LEU A 52 12.49 6.40 -11.24
N SER A 53 12.03 5.15 -11.40
CA SER A 53 12.30 4.29 -12.55
C SER A 53 11.08 3.38 -12.86
N PRO A 54 10.78 3.10 -14.15
CA PRO A 54 11.33 3.75 -15.34
C PRO A 54 10.90 5.22 -15.46
N ARG A 55 11.59 5.99 -16.30
CA ARG A 55 11.20 7.35 -16.69
C ARG A 55 10.44 7.34 -18.03
N PRO A 56 9.69 8.41 -18.34
CA PRO A 56 9.00 8.51 -19.62
C PRO A 56 9.96 8.37 -20.80
N GLY A 57 9.69 7.40 -21.67
CA GLY A 57 10.48 7.14 -22.88
C GLY A 57 11.70 6.23 -22.70
N ASP A 58 11.96 5.75 -21.48
CA ASP A 58 13.06 4.81 -21.25
C ASP A 58 12.87 3.50 -22.04
N ARG A 59 13.98 2.96 -22.54
CA ARG A 59 14.08 1.53 -22.91
C ARG A 59 14.75 0.81 -21.77
N THR A 60 14.09 -0.20 -21.22
CA THR A 60 14.51 -0.84 -19.98
C THR A 60 14.70 -2.34 -20.13
N GLY A 61 15.68 -2.87 -19.40
CA GLY A 61 15.96 -4.29 -19.32
C GLY A 61 16.67 -4.87 -20.56
N VAL A 62 16.80 -6.20 -20.54
CA VAL A 62 17.39 -7.05 -21.58
C VAL A 62 16.53 -8.31 -21.68
N ALA A 63 16.13 -8.68 -22.89
CA ALA A 63 15.28 -9.83 -23.18
C ALA A 63 13.98 -9.89 -22.33
N GLY A 64 13.38 -8.73 -22.02
CA GLY A 64 12.17 -8.63 -21.18
C GLY A 64 12.40 -8.68 -19.67
N THR A 65 13.65 -8.74 -19.21
CA THR A 65 14.04 -8.92 -17.79
C THR A 65 15.04 -7.86 -17.33
N ASN A 66 15.47 -7.90 -16.07
CA ASN A 66 16.55 -7.08 -15.52
C ASN A 66 16.27 -5.57 -15.60
N TRP A 67 15.04 -5.18 -15.30
CA TRP A 67 14.65 -3.78 -15.16
C TRP A 67 14.03 -3.51 -13.79
N VAL A 68 13.94 -2.24 -13.43
CA VAL A 68 13.54 -1.81 -12.09
C VAL A 68 12.26 -0.99 -12.14
N VAL A 69 11.36 -1.26 -11.21
CA VAL A 69 10.33 -0.31 -10.78
C VAL A 69 10.75 0.26 -9.43
N ASP A 70 10.85 1.57 -9.34
CA ASP A 70 11.25 2.27 -8.10
C ASP A 70 10.41 3.53 -7.96
N PHE A 71 9.78 3.71 -6.80
CA PHE A 71 8.94 4.87 -6.54
C PHE A 71 8.93 5.25 -5.06
N ASN A 72 8.58 6.51 -4.82
CA ASN A 72 8.23 7.02 -3.50
C ASN A 72 6.71 7.20 -3.41
N ALA A 73 6.10 6.65 -2.35
CA ALA A 73 4.77 7.02 -1.91
C ALA A 73 4.86 7.89 -0.66
N VAL A 74 4.32 9.10 -0.76
CA VAL A 74 4.28 10.10 0.30
C VAL A 74 2.88 10.16 0.86
N PHE A 75 2.76 9.97 2.17
CA PHE A 75 1.50 9.94 2.89
C PHE A 75 1.47 11.03 3.95
N PRO A 76 0.29 11.57 4.32
CA PRO A 76 0.14 12.21 5.61
C PRO A 76 0.64 11.31 6.75
N THR A 77 1.24 11.91 7.78
CA THR A 77 1.70 11.14 8.93
C THR A 77 0.55 10.35 9.56
N GLY A 78 0.75 9.04 9.70
CA GLY A 78 -0.20 8.13 10.36
C GLY A 78 -1.23 7.46 9.44
N THR A 79 -1.24 7.75 8.13
CA THR A 79 -2.28 7.23 7.22
C THR A 79 -1.77 6.17 6.23
N SER A 80 -0.47 5.85 6.23
CA SER A 80 0.16 5.05 5.16
C SER A 80 -0.21 3.57 5.14
N GLY A 81 -0.75 3.01 6.22
CA GLY A 81 -0.94 1.55 6.37
C GLY A 81 0.36 0.76 6.49
N TYR A 82 1.52 1.40 6.28
CA TYR A 82 2.84 0.78 6.40
C TYR A 82 3.07 0.19 7.79
N THR A 83 3.45 -1.09 7.85
CA THR A 83 3.63 -1.82 9.12
C THR A 83 5.08 -2.10 9.47
N THR A 84 5.91 -2.52 8.52
CA THR A 84 7.33 -2.83 8.74
C THR A 84 8.11 -2.77 7.44
N ALA A 85 9.45 -2.67 7.55
CA ALA A 85 10.31 -2.82 6.40
C ALA A 85 10.24 -4.26 5.87
N GLN A 86 10.37 -4.39 4.55
CA GLN A 86 10.21 -5.64 3.84
C GLN A 86 11.43 -5.90 2.93
N LEU A 87 11.87 -7.16 2.90
CA LEU A 87 12.82 -7.70 1.92
C LEU A 87 12.31 -9.04 1.35
N THR A 88 11.90 -9.08 0.08
CA THR A 88 11.26 -10.26 -0.54
C THR A 88 11.88 -10.66 -1.88
N GLY A 89 11.52 -11.85 -2.39
CA GLY A 89 11.96 -12.37 -3.68
C GLY A 89 12.34 -13.87 -3.62
N PRO A 90 12.46 -14.57 -4.76
CA PRO A 90 12.87 -15.98 -4.79
C PRO A 90 14.39 -16.16 -4.55
N GLY A 91 14.75 -17.05 -3.61
CA GLY A 91 16.14 -17.50 -3.38
C GLY A 91 16.99 -16.59 -2.47
N ALA A 92 18.29 -16.89 -2.34
CA ALA A 92 19.27 -16.14 -1.53
C ALA A 92 19.62 -14.74 -2.08
N HIS A 93 18.76 -14.18 -2.93
CA HIS A 93 18.70 -12.77 -3.29
C HIS A 93 17.64 -12.01 -2.46
N ALA A 94 16.90 -12.72 -1.59
CA ALA A 94 16.36 -12.15 -0.36
C ALA A 94 17.51 -12.17 0.66
N ASP A 95 18.24 -11.07 0.83
CA ASP A 95 19.36 -11.02 1.77
C ASP A 95 18.85 -11.16 3.22
N ALA A 96 18.85 -12.41 3.64
CA ALA A 96 18.04 -13.01 4.67
C ALA A 96 17.92 -12.20 5.98
N ALA A 97 16.66 -12.02 6.37
CA ALA A 97 16.07 -12.02 7.71
C ALA A 97 16.79 -11.39 8.94
N PRO A 98 15.97 -10.85 9.88
CA PRO A 98 14.50 -10.90 9.86
C PRO A 98 13.89 -9.57 9.43
N LEU A 99 13.60 -9.43 8.13
CA LEU A 99 12.47 -8.65 7.66
C LEU A 99 11.43 -9.62 7.09
N PRO A 100 10.18 -9.63 7.60
CA PRO A 100 9.11 -10.45 7.07
C PRO A 100 8.61 -9.92 5.71
N GLY A 101 7.90 -10.76 4.97
CA GLY A 101 7.20 -10.39 3.74
C GLY A 101 6.88 -11.59 2.85
N SER A 102 5.73 -11.57 2.18
CA SER A 102 5.38 -12.54 1.14
C SER A 102 5.77 -12.00 -0.24
N PHE A 103 6.04 -12.89 -1.20
CA PHE A 103 6.34 -12.49 -2.58
C PHE A 103 5.32 -13.13 -3.53
N GLY A 104 4.55 -12.30 -4.23
CA GLY A 104 3.56 -12.76 -5.18
C GLY A 104 2.72 -11.62 -5.76
N PRO A 105 1.87 -11.87 -6.76
CA PRO A 105 0.92 -10.87 -7.23
C PRO A 105 -0.11 -10.53 -6.14
N GLY A 106 -0.61 -9.30 -6.16
CA GLY A 106 -1.72 -8.85 -5.33
C GLY A 106 -1.39 -7.62 -4.48
N ARG A 107 -2.26 -7.39 -3.49
CA ARG A 107 -2.11 -6.37 -2.45
C ARG A 107 -0.89 -6.69 -1.60
N ASP A 108 -0.06 -5.67 -1.36
CA ASP A 108 1.08 -5.76 -0.45
C ASP A 108 0.60 -5.82 1.01
N GLU A 109 1.14 -6.74 1.80
CA GLU A 109 0.83 -6.91 3.22
C GLU A 109 1.42 -5.78 4.09
N HIS A 110 2.52 -5.16 3.65
CA HIS A 110 3.29 -4.17 4.38
C HIS A 110 3.13 -2.76 3.81
N LEU A 111 2.56 -2.58 2.61
CA LEU A 111 2.09 -1.31 2.07
C LEU A 111 0.71 -1.43 1.37
N PRO A 112 -0.35 -1.71 2.15
CA PRO A 112 -1.62 -2.23 1.64
C PRO A 112 -2.49 -1.26 0.84
N GLY A 113 -2.15 0.02 0.78
CA GLY A 113 -2.89 1.03 0.03
C GLY A 113 -2.42 1.20 -1.42
N VAL A 114 -1.30 0.59 -1.83
CA VAL A 114 -0.71 0.82 -3.15
C VAL A 114 -1.24 -0.17 -4.19
N VAL A 115 -1.53 0.38 -5.37
CA VAL A 115 -1.75 -0.39 -6.60
C VAL A 115 -0.65 -0.07 -7.61
N VAL A 116 -0.05 -1.12 -8.17
CA VAL A 116 0.91 -1.04 -9.28
C VAL A 116 0.40 -1.89 -10.43
N LEU A 117 0.29 -1.32 -11.63
CA LEU A 117 -0.15 -2.00 -12.84
C LEU A 117 0.87 -1.81 -13.97
N ALA A 118 1.07 -2.85 -14.78
CA ALA A 118 1.77 -2.74 -16.07
C ALA A 118 0.86 -3.20 -17.20
N SER A 119 0.65 -2.36 -18.22
CA SER A 119 -0.36 -2.58 -19.26
C SER A 119 -0.13 -3.84 -20.12
N THR A 120 1.09 -4.36 -20.14
CA THR A 120 1.48 -5.56 -20.90
C THR A 120 1.60 -6.82 -20.03
N THR A 121 1.11 -6.78 -18.79
CA THR A 121 1.07 -7.97 -17.92
C THR A 121 0.20 -9.04 -18.57
N THR A 122 0.82 -10.16 -18.97
CA THR A 122 0.10 -11.34 -19.49
C THR A 122 0.05 -12.49 -18.47
N ALA A 123 0.84 -12.39 -17.40
CA ALA A 123 0.81 -13.33 -16.29
C ALA A 123 -0.36 -13.05 -15.32
N PHE A 124 -0.58 -13.96 -14.38
CA PHE A 124 -1.56 -13.81 -13.29
C PHE A 124 -2.99 -13.54 -13.82
N SER A 125 -3.64 -12.46 -13.37
CA SER A 125 -4.95 -12.01 -13.82
C SER A 125 -4.86 -10.98 -14.97
N GLY A 126 -3.71 -10.89 -15.66
CA GLY A 126 -3.47 -9.95 -16.74
C GLY A 126 -3.15 -8.53 -16.27
N ALA A 127 -3.45 -7.53 -17.11
CA ALA A 127 -3.12 -6.11 -16.87
C ALA A 127 -3.76 -5.50 -15.61
N GLY A 128 -4.86 -6.09 -15.10
CA GLY A 128 -5.50 -5.67 -13.86
C GLY A 128 -4.86 -6.25 -12.60
N THR A 129 -3.86 -7.12 -12.71
CA THR A 129 -3.16 -7.68 -11.54
C THR A 129 -2.46 -6.55 -10.78
N ASN A 130 -2.77 -6.38 -9.49
CA ASN A 130 -1.97 -5.50 -8.65
C ASN A 130 -0.58 -6.14 -8.43
N LEU A 131 0.49 -5.42 -8.75
CA LEU A 131 1.87 -5.89 -8.66
C LEU A 131 2.58 -5.41 -7.39
N ALA A 132 1.89 -4.74 -6.47
CA ALA A 132 2.48 -4.15 -5.27
C ALA A 132 3.21 -5.19 -4.40
N ASN A 133 2.66 -6.41 -4.25
CA ASN A 133 3.31 -7.46 -3.46
C ASN A 133 4.48 -8.19 -4.16
N LEU A 134 4.92 -7.69 -5.32
CA LEU A 134 6.15 -8.14 -6.00
C LEU A 134 7.37 -7.28 -5.65
N PHE A 135 7.21 -6.24 -4.83
CA PHE A 135 8.31 -5.35 -4.50
C PHE A 135 9.28 -5.98 -3.50
N ASN A 136 10.56 -5.92 -3.86
CA ASN A 136 11.63 -6.59 -3.12
C ASN A 136 12.03 -5.81 -1.89
N ILE A 137 12.02 -4.47 -1.93
CA ILE A 137 12.52 -3.62 -0.85
C ILE A 137 11.48 -2.54 -0.59
N THR A 138 10.94 -2.51 0.63
CA THR A 138 10.02 -1.47 1.08
C THR A 138 10.54 -0.87 2.39
N ALA A 139 10.74 0.44 2.45
CA ALA A 139 11.30 1.09 3.62
C ALA A 139 10.86 2.56 3.76
N LEU A 140 10.88 3.05 5.00
CA LEU A 140 10.70 4.48 5.28
C LEU A 140 11.97 5.25 4.92
N THR A 141 11.83 6.31 4.13
CA THR A 141 12.93 7.23 3.78
C THR A 141 12.82 8.59 4.45
N ASP A 142 11.61 9.00 4.84
CA ASP A 142 11.36 10.20 5.63
C ASP A 142 10.17 9.99 6.58
N THR A 143 10.33 10.41 7.83
CA THR A 143 9.25 10.44 8.83
C THR A 143 9.24 11.82 9.50
N SER A 144 8.54 12.75 8.85
CA SER A 144 8.37 14.11 9.36
C SER A 144 7.08 14.25 10.18
N ARG A 145 6.86 15.43 10.77
CA ARG A 145 5.61 15.74 11.50
C ARG A 145 4.36 15.78 10.62
N ARG A 146 4.52 15.89 9.30
CA ARG A 146 3.40 16.07 8.36
C ARG A 146 3.30 14.92 7.36
N THR A 147 4.41 14.27 7.07
CA THR A 147 4.50 13.25 6.03
C THR A 147 5.29 12.04 6.47
N THR A 148 4.92 10.90 5.91
CA THR A 148 5.70 9.67 5.88
C THR A 148 5.99 9.34 4.44
N THR A 149 7.26 9.16 4.07
CA THR A 149 7.66 8.70 2.74
C THR A 149 8.10 7.25 2.83
N VAL A 150 7.45 6.39 2.04
CA VAL A 150 7.82 5.00 1.83
C VAL A 150 8.46 4.90 0.45
N GLN A 151 9.66 4.36 0.36
CA GLN A 151 10.28 3.98 -0.91
C GLN A 151 10.05 2.49 -1.13
N ASP A 152 9.74 2.14 -2.37
CA ASP A 152 9.48 0.77 -2.77
C ASP A 152 10.24 0.45 -4.08
N THR A 153 11.02 -0.62 -4.07
CA THR A 153 11.84 -1.05 -5.21
C THR A 153 11.62 -2.52 -5.57
N TRP A 154 11.42 -2.76 -6.86
CA TRP A 154 11.27 -4.09 -7.46
C TRP A 154 12.23 -4.28 -8.62
N ILE A 155 12.93 -5.42 -8.63
CA ILE A 155 13.70 -5.90 -9.78
C ILE A 155 12.85 -6.92 -10.54
N VAL A 156 12.49 -6.59 -11.77
CA VAL A 156 11.74 -7.46 -12.67
C VAL A 156 12.67 -8.53 -13.23
N GLY A 157 12.72 -9.67 -12.54
CA GLY A 157 13.59 -10.79 -12.88
C GLY A 157 13.06 -11.76 -13.94
N ALA A 158 11.81 -11.62 -14.38
CA ALA A 158 11.17 -12.54 -15.33
C ALA A 158 10.40 -11.79 -16.42
N PRO A 159 10.30 -12.32 -17.66
CA PRO A 159 9.68 -11.63 -18.79
C PRO A 159 8.15 -11.70 -18.76
N LEU A 160 7.55 -11.43 -17.59
CA LEU A 160 6.11 -11.54 -17.33
C LEU A 160 5.27 -10.45 -18.00
N PHE A 161 5.94 -9.43 -18.54
CA PHE A 161 5.35 -8.21 -19.13
C PHE A 161 5.64 -8.09 -20.63
N GLY A 162 6.15 -9.16 -21.24
CA GLY A 162 6.53 -9.22 -22.64
C GLY A 162 7.98 -8.82 -22.91
N THR A 163 8.32 -8.84 -24.20
CA THR A 163 9.67 -8.61 -24.73
C THR A 163 9.51 -7.74 -25.98
N ASP A 164 10.38 -6.74 -26.14
CA ASP A 164 10.31 -5.74 -27.23
C ASP A 164 8.93 -5.09 -27.39
N VAL A 165 8.39 -4.55 -26.29
CA VAL A 165 7.01 -4.05 -26.27
C VAL A 165 6.90 -2.73 -25.51
N ALA A 166 6.08 -1.83 -26.05
CA ALA A 166 5.70 -0.60 -25.36
C ALA A 166 4.73 -0.93 -24.21
N SER A 167 5.05 -0.48 -23.00
CA SER A 167 4.25 -0.71 -21.81
C SER A 167 3.97 0.60 -21.08
N THR A 168 2.94 0.58 -20.25
CA THR A 168 2.57 1.69 -19.38
C THR A 168 2.52 1.20 -17.94
N LEU A 169 3.35 1.81 -17.09
CA LEU A 169 3.32 1.62 -15.65
C LEU A 169 2.33 2.62 -15.04
N THR A 170 1.39 2.13 -14.25
CA THR A 170 0.40 2.96 -13.56
C THR A 170 0.45 2.67 -12.06
N ILE A 171 0.67 3.70 -11.23
CA ILE A 171 0.77 3.56 -9.78
C ILE A 171 -0.12 4.60 -9.09
N ALA A 172 -0.87 4.17 -8.08
CA ALA A 172 -1.67 5.04 -7.23
C ALA A 172 -1.84 4.46 -5.82
N VAL A 173 -2.24 5.33 -4.89
CA VAL A 173 -2.73 4.96 -3.56
C VAL A 173 -4.26 4.97 -3.59
N VAL A 174 -4.87 3.84 -3.26
CA VAL A 174 -6.32 3.69 -3.12
C VAL A 174 -6.77 4.50 -1.91
N ALA A 175 -7.94 5.12 -2.04
CA ALA A 175 -8.51 5.89 -0.94
C ALA A 175 -8.86 5.00 0.26
N ASP A 176 -9.03 5.62 1.41
CA ASP A 176 -9.62 5.00 2.60
C ASP A 176 -11.13 4.83 2.33
N LEU A 177 -11.50 3.68 1.76
CA LEU A 177 -12.83 3.32 1.29
C LEU A 177 -13.73 2.88 2.44
N ASP A 178 -13.18 2.30 3.50
CA ASP A 178 -13.92 1.89 4.70
C ASP A 178 -13.98 2.98 5.79
N HIS A 179 -13.26 4.08 5.59
CA HIS A 179 -13.17 5.25 6.46
C HIS A 179 -12.54 4.97 7.83
N ASN A 180 -11.60 4.03 7.90
CA ASN A 180 -10.87 3.68 9.12
C ASN A 180 -9.70 4.66 9.45
N GLY A 181 -9.40 5.60 8.55
CA GLY A 181 -8.35 6.61 8.66
C GLY A 181 -6.99 6.21 8.06
N VAL A 182 -6.90 5.03 7.44
CA VAL A 182 -5.69 4.45 6.88
C VAL A 182 -5.92 4.08 5.40
N TYR A 183 -4.90 4.23 4.57
CA TYR A 183 -4.96 3.78 3.18
C TYR A 183 -4.53 2.32 3.09
N ASP A 184 -5.47 1.40 3.25
CA ASP A 184 -5.19 -0.04 3.18
C ASP A 184 -6.17 -0.85 2.31
N ASP A 185 -7.01 -0.18 1.52
CA ASP A 185 -8.08 -0.79 0.72
C ASP A 185 -7.69 -1.24 -0.70
N ALA A 186 -6.39 -1.35 -1.03
CA ALA A 186 -6.02 -1.74 -2.39
C ALA A 186 -6.46 -3.19 -2.70
N PRO A 187 -7.14 -3.44 -3.83
CA PRO A 187 -7.53 -4.78 -4.20
C PRO A 187 -6.32 -5.58 -4.74
N ALA A 188 -6.43 -6.91 -4.70
CA ALA A 188 -5.44 -7.79 -5.34
C ALA A 188 -5.54 -7.76 -6.88
N THR A 189 -6.70 -7.40 -7.42
CA THR A 189 -6.92 -7.24 -8.86
C THR A 189 -7.87 -6.07 -9.07
N VAL A 190 -7.48 -5.14 -9.92
CA VAL A 190 -8.31 -4.00 -10.33
C VAL A 190 -9.24 -4.46 -11.46
N PRO A 191 -10.56 -4.28 -11.32
CA PRO A 191 -11.49 -4.60 -12.39
C PRO A 191 -11.40 -3.56 -13.52
N ASP A 192 -11.70 -3.98 -14.76
CA ASP A 192 -12.05 -3.08 -15.87
C ASP A 192 -13.45 -2.50 -15.59
N ALA A 193 -13.49 -1.37 -14.91
CA ALA A 193 -14.73 -0.72 -14.52
C ALA A 193 -15.39 -0.02 -15.72
N GLY A 194 -14.58 0.44 -16.67
CA GLY A 194 -15.04 1.06 -17.92
C GLY A 194 -15.66 0.10 -18.94
N ASN A 195 -15.39 -1.21 -18.81
CA ASN A 195 -15.69 -2.25 -19.81
C ASN A 195 -15.10 -1.93 -21.19
N ASP A 196 -13.90 -1.35 -21.25
CA ASP A 196 -13.21 -1.00 -22.50
C ASP A 196 -12.09 -1.99 -22.88
N ASN A 197 -11.99 -3.09 -22.13
CA ASN A 197 -10.96 -4.13 -22.20
C ASN A 197 -9.55 -3.64 -21.87
N ARG A 198 -9.45 -2.55 -21.09
CA ARG A 198 -8.19 -2.06 -20.54
C ARG A 198 -8.37 -1.92 -19.03
N VAL A 199 -7.25 -2.01 -18.31
CA VAL A 199 -7.22 -1.67 -16.89
C VAL A 199 -6.15 -0.61 -16.72
N ASP A 200 -6.57 0.64 -16.51
CA ASP A 200 -5.68 1.78 -16.49
C ASP A 200 -6.08 2.87 -15.47
N ALA A 201 -5.56 4.08 -15.66
CA ALA A 201 -5.83 5.21 -14.79
C ALA A 201 -7.33 5.56 -14.70
N ALA A 202 -8.13 5.29 -15.73
CA ALA A 202 -9.58 5.51 -15.69
C ALA A 202 -10.25 4.56 -14.69
N ASP A 203 -9.87 3.29 -14.67
CA ASP A 203 -10.40 2.30 -13.72
C ASP A 203 -9.98 2.61 -12.29
N LEU A 204 -8.73 3.04 -12.09
CA LEU A 204 -8.28 3.50 -10.77
C LEU A 204 -9.06 4.72 -10.27
N ARG A 205 -9.43 5.66 -11.15
CA ARG A 205 -10.30 6.79 -10.74
C ARG A 205 -11.68 6.32 -10.31
N GLN A 206 -12.23 5.31 -10.98
CA GLN A 206 -13.53 4.73 -10.63
C GLN A 206 -13.46 3.91 -9.34
N LEU A 207 -12.36 3.19 -9.10
CA LEU A 207 -12.08 2.49 -7.86
C LEU A 207 -12.00 3.47 -6.66
N GLY A 208 -11.47 4.66 -6.89
CA GLY A 208 -11.29 5.70 -5.88
C GLY A 208 -9.85 5.73 -5.35
N VAL A 209 -9.13 6.80 -5.67
CA VAL A 209 -7.73 7.00 -5.26
C VAL A 209 -7.58 8.24 -4.38
N ALA A 210 -6.64 8.17 -3.44
CA ALA A 210 -6.25 9.28 -2.56
C ALA A 210 -4.96 9.98 -3.00
N SER A 211 -4.35 9.57 -4.12
CA SER A 211 -3.16 10.20 -4.68
C SER A 211 -3.36 10.71 -6.10
N ASN A 212 -2.32 11.35 -6.66
CA ASN A 212 -2.15 11.36 -8.11
C ASN A 212 -2.05 9.92 -8.64
N ILE A 213 -2.45 9.73 -9.89
CA ILE A 213 -2.17 8.49 -10.62
C ILE A 213 -0.93 8.75 -11.45
N ALA A 214 0.20 8.16 -11.06
CA ALA A 214 1.42 8.22 -11.84
C ALA A 214 1.31 7.27 -13.03
N THR A 215 1.52 7.77 -14.24
CA THR A 215 1.43 6.99 -15.48
C THR A 215 2.67 7.21 -16.32
N ILE A 216 3.48 6.18 -16.48
CA ILE A 216 4.76 6.25 -17.20
C ILE A 216 4.71 5.33 -18.40
N ARG A 217 4.93 5.89 -19.59
CA ARG A 217 5.12 5.11 -20.82
C ARG A 217 6.60 4.83 -21.02
N PHE A 218 6.92 3.58 -21.27
CA PHE A 218 8.29 3.10 -21.47
C PHE A 218 8.28 1.91 -22.42
N HIS A 219 9.46 1.44 -22.82
CA HIS A 219 9.62 0.27 -23.68
C HIS A 219 10.42 -0.80 -22.96
N ILE A 220 9.89 -2.02 -22.94
CA ILE A 220 10.59 -3.20 -22.43
C ILE A 220 11.46 -3.72 -23.56
N ASN A 221 12.78 -3.74 -23.35
CA ASN A 221 13.70 -4.11 -24.41
C ASN A 221 13.67 -5.61 -24.72
N GLY A 222 13.79 -5.95 -26.01
CA GLY A 222 13.95 -7.33 -26.47
C GLY A 222 15.37 -7.75 -26.81
N ASP A 223 16.31 -6.80 -26.84
CA ASP A 223 17.70 -7.10 -27.13
C ASP A 223 18.25 -8.08 -26.08
N VAL A 224 19.07 -9.03 -26.51
CA VAL A 224 19.72 -10.02 -25.63
C VAL A 224 21.04 -9.51 -25.04
N THR A 225 21.41 -8.27 -25.37
CA THR A 225 22.59 -7.56 -24.86
C THR A 225 22.20 -6.17 -24.34
N PRO A 226 22.81 -5.71 -23.22
CA PRO A 226 22.59 -4.36 -22.70
C PRO A 226 23.09 -3.24 -23.64
#